data_AF-A0A511D399-F1
#
_entry.id   AF-A0A511D399-F1
#
_cell.length_a   1.000
_cell.length_b   1.000
_cell.length_c   1.000
_cell.angle_alpha   90.00
_cell.angle_beta   90.00
_cell.angle_gamma   90.00
#
_symmetry.space_group_name_H-M   'P 1'
#
loop_
_entity.id
_entity.type
_entity.pdbx_description
1 polymer ?
#
loop_
_entity_poly.entity_id
_entity_poly.type
_entity_poly.pdbx_seq_one_letter_code
_entity_poly.pdbx_strand_id
1 'polypeptide(L)'
;MLHGLYWLTANLAARDPLLIAVDDAHWADPASLRFLNYLARRLDGLTVLLVVAARPTATGSGAALRAARGDAALRPAPLTPGRSPGGDRARPPRSSSRPATR
;
A
#
# COMPACT_ATOMS: atom_id res chain seq x y z
N MET A 1 -22.23 0.54 0.93
CA MET A 1 -21.00 -0.29 1.04
C MET A 1 -20.08 0.21 2.15
N LEU A 2 -19.46 1.39 2.06
CA LEU A 2 -18.44 1.87 3.02
C LEU A 2 -18.84 1.77 4.51
N HIS A 3 -20.07 2.16 4.85
CA HIS A 3 -20.57 2.11 6.22
C HIS A 3 -20.69 0.67 6.77
N GLY A 4 -21.02 -0.32 5.94
CA GLY A 4 -21.18 -1.71 6.39
C GLY A 4 -19.85 -2.33 6.82
N LEU A 5 -18.80 -2.12 6.02
CA LEU A 5 -17.47 -2.65 6.33
C LEU A 5 -16.82 -1.92 7.52
N TYR A 6 -17.13 -0.64 7.71
CA TYR A 6 -16.79 0.07 8.94
C TYR A 6 -17.48 -0.54 10.16
N TRP A 7 -18.80 -0.76 10.10
CA TRP A 7 -19.52 -1.37 11.23
C TRP A 7 -19.00 -2.76 11.57
N LEU A 8 -18.68 -3.57 10.56
CA LEU A 8 -18.02 -4.86 10.78
C LEU A 8 -16.69 -4.68 11.51
N THR A 9 -15.86 -3.75 11.06
CA THR A 9 -14.56 -3.44 11.67
C THR A 9 -14.71 -2.99 13.14
N ALA A 10 -15.64 -2.07 13.41
CA ALA A 10 -15.91 -1.56 14.75
C ALA A 10 -16.43 -2.66 15.68
N ASN A 11 -17.34 -3.52 15.20
CA ASN A 11 -17.87 -4.63 15.99
C ASN A 11 -16.82 -5.69 16.32
N LEU A 12 -15.86 -5.93 15.42
CA LEU A 12 -14.72 -6.81 15.69
C LEU A 12 -13.77 -6.17 16.72
N ALA A 13 -13.42 -4.89 16.53
CA ALA A 13 -12.54 -4.16 17.43
C ALA A 13 -13.11 -4.00 18.85
N ALA A 14 -14.45 -3.92 18.98
CA ALA A 14 -15.12 -3.84 20.27
C ALA A 14 -15.02 -5.14 21.09
N ARG A 15 -14.70 -6.28 20.45
CA ARG A 15 -14.50 -7.56 21.13
C ARG A 15 -13.06 -7.72 21.59
N ASP A 16 -12.12 -7.48 20.67
CA ASP A 16 -10.68 -7.63 20.89
C ASP A 16 -9.89 -6.66 20.00
N PRO A 17 -8.63 -6.30 20.36
CA PRO A 17 -7.76 -5.53 19.49
C PRO A 17 -7.60 -6.16 18.10
N LEU A 18 -7.77 -5.36 17.05
CA LEU A 18 -7.84 -5.82 15.66
C LEU A 18 -6.66 -5.31 14.82
N LEU A 19 -5.92 -6.21 14.18
CA LEU A 19 -4.97 -5.88 13.13
C LEU A 19 -5.60 -6.10 11.76
N ILE A 20 -5.59 -5.07 10.92
CA ILE A 20 -5.92 -5.16 9.49
C ILE A 20 -4.62 -4.92 8.71
N ALA A 21 -4.11 -5.96 8.07
CA ALA A 21 -2.92 -5.88 7.22
C ALA A 21 -3.31 -5.99 5.74
N VAL A 22 -2.92 -5.00 4.94
CA VAL A 22 -3.13 -4.96 3.50
C VAL A 22 -1.78 -4.91 2.81
N ASP A 23 -1.47 -5.93 2.00
CA ASP A 23 -0.26 -5.96 1.19
C ASP A 23 -0.57 -5.59 -0.28
N ASP A 24 0.47 -5.18 -1.01
CA ASP A 24 0.41 -4.80 -2.42
C ASP A 24 -0.71 -3.79 -2.77
N ALA A 25 -0.99 -2.81 -1.89
CA ALA A 25 -2.13 -1.90 -2.07
C ALA A 25 -2.06 -1.05 -3.36
N HIS A 26 -0.90 -0.94 -4.01
CA HIS A 26 -0.77 -0.33 -5.34
C HIS A 26 -1.47 -1.14 -6.46
N TRP A 27 -1.93 -2.36 -6.19
CA TRP A 27 -2.77 -3.16 -7.10
C TRP A 27 -4.26 -3.09 -6.77
N ALA A 28 -4.64 -2.46 -5.66
CA ALA A 28 -6.04 -2.34 -5.28
C ALA A 28 -6.81 -1.44 -6.25
N ASP A 29 -8.06 -1.78 -6.50
CA ASP A 29 -8.95 -0.96 -7.31
C ASP A 29 -9.31 0.36 -6.58
N PRO A 30 -9.81 1.37 -7.31
CA PRO A 30 -10.15 2.66 -6.71
C PRO A 30 -11.20 2.60 -5.59
N ALA A 31 -12.16 1.68 -5.62
CA ALA A 31 -13.18 1.57 -4.56
C ALA A 31 -12.58 1.02 -3.27
N SER A 32 -11.68 0.04 -3.37
CA SER A 32 -10.91 -0.49 -2.24
C SER A 32 -10.04 0.60 -1.60
N LEU A 33 -9.30 1.37 -2.40
CA LEU A 33 -8.49 2.49 -1.90
C LEU A 33 -9.34 3.58 -1.22
N ARG A 34 -10.52 3.90 -1.77
CA ARG A 34 -11.48 4.82 -1.13
C ARG A 34 -11.95 4.30 0.23
N PHE A 35 -12.18 2.99 0.36
CA PHE A 35 -12.54 2.38 1.64
C PHE A 35 -11.41 2.48 2.67
N LEU A 36 -10.17 2.12 2.30
CA LEU A 36 -9.02 2.19 3.22
C LEU A 36 -8.81 3.62 3.74
N ASN A 37 -8.91 4.63 2.87
CA ASN A 37 -8.85 6.03 3.29
C ASN A 37 -10.04 6.44 4.18
N TYR A 38 -11.25 5.96 3.86
CA TYR A 38 -12.44 6.20 4.69
C TYR A 38 -12.29 5.61 6.10
N LEU A 39 -11.76 4.38 6.20
CA LEU A 39 -11.53 3.68 7.46
C LEU A 39 -10.43 4.34 8.28
N ALA A 40 -9.28 4.64 7.67
CA ALA A 40 -8.12 5.26 8.34
C ALA A 40 -8.49 6.57 9.07
N ARG A 41 -9.39 7.38 8.48
CA ARG A 41 -9.88 8.63 9.07
C ARG A 41 -10.88 8.46 10.22
N ARG A 42 -11.25 7.23 10.57
CA ARG A 42 -12.29 6.89 11.57
C ARG A 42 -11.82 5.84 12.57
N LEU A 43 -10.51 5.63 12.68
CA LEU A 43 -9.95 4.71 13.68
C LEU A 43 -9.93 5.31 15.09
N ASP A 44 -10.13 6.62 15.23
CA ASP A 44 -10.21 7.29 16.53
C ASP A 44 -11.27 6.62 17.42
N GLY A 45 -10.82 6.15 18.60
CA GLY A 45 -11.69 5.44 19.56
C GLY A 45 -11.86 3.93 19.30
N LEU A 46 -11.27 3.39 18.23
CA LEU A 46 -11.23 1.95 17.96
C LEU A 46 -9.85 1.36 18.30
N THR A 47 -9.82 0.16 18.85
CA THR A 47 -8.61 -0.65 19.09
C THR A 47 -8.17 -1.35 17.80
N VAL A 48 -7.92 -0.56 16.75
CA VAL A 48 -7.57 -1.06 15.41
C VAL A 48 -6.20 -0.55 15.00
N LEU A 49 -5.33 -1.47 14.58
CA LEU A 49 -4.11 -1.15 13.84
C LEU A 49 -4.33 -1.46 12.36
N LEU A 50 -4.28 -0.44 11.51
CA LEU A 50 -4.32 -0.59 10.05
C LEU A 50 -2.90 -0.47 9.49
N VAL A 51 -2.38 -1.55 8.91
CA VAL A 51 -1.08 -1.57 8.24
C VAL A 51 -1.31 -1.74 6.74
N VAL A 52 -0.79 -0.82 5.94
CA VAL A 52 -0.89 -0.89 4.49
C VAL A 52 0.48 -0.80 3.85
N ALA A 53 0.88 -1.87 3.18
CA ALA A 53 2.08 -1.93 2.36
C ALA A 53 1.74 -1.59 0.90
N ALA A 54 2.53 -0.66 0.34
CA ALA A 54 2.39 -0.24 -1.05
C ALA A 54 3.76 0.09 -1.63
N ARG A 55 3.95 -0.19 -2.92
CA ARG A 55 5.13 0.28 -3.65
C ARG A 55 5.10 1.81 -3.78
N PRO A 56 6.25 2.49 -3.66
CA PRO A 56 6.36 3.90 -4.02
C PRO A 56 6.04 4.04 -5.52
N THR A 57 4.88 4.60 -5.86
CA THR A 57 4.55 4.96 -7.25
C THR A 57 4.88 6.43 -7.47
N ALA A 58 5.44 6.78 -8.63
CA ALA A 58 5.67 8.18 -9.02
C ALA A 58 4.36 8.99 -9.08
N THR A 59 3.23 8.30 -9.32
CA THR A 59 1.89 8.84 -9.38
C THR A 59 1.09 8.42 -8.14
N GLY A 60 1.02 9.34 -7.16
CA GLY A 60 -0.11 9.67 -6.26
C GLY A 60 -0.96 8.62 -5.52
N SER A 61 -1.13 7.37 -5.98
CA SER A 61 -2.06 6.43 -5.37
C SER A 61 -1.63 6.00 -3.96
N GLY A 62 -0.32 5.91 -3.72
CA GLY A 62 0.24 5.74 -2.37
C GLY A 62 0.23 7.02 -1.52
N ALA A 63 -0.04 8.19 -2.10
CA ALA A 63 -0.19 9.45 -1.36
C ALA A 63 -1.59 9.58 -0.74
N ALA A 64 -2.60 8.92 -1.30
CA ALA A 64 -3.99 9.02 -0.83
C ALA A 64 -4.23 8.40 0.56
N LEU A 65 -3.38 7.48 1.02
CA LEU A 65 -3.48 6.88 2.36
C LEU A 65 -2.69 7.66 3.43
N ARG A 66 -1.90 8.68 3.07
CA ARG A 66 -0.97 9.36 3.99
C ARG A 66 -1.61 10.38 4.94
N ALA A 67 -2.93 10.34 5.14
CA ALA A 67 -3.69 11.44 5.72
C ALA A 67 -4.51 11.06 6.97
N ALA A 68 -4.17 9.98 7.67
CA ALA A 68 -4.71 9.67 8.98
C ALA A 68 -3.75 10.08 10.11
N ARG A 69 -4.33 10.47 11.26
CA ARG A 69 -3.55 10.87 12.44
C ARG A 69 -2.84 9.64 13.02
N GLY A 70 -1.54 9.78 13.34
CA GLY A 70 -0.71 8.66 13.80
C GLY A 70 -0.01 7.87 12.69
N ASP A 71 -0.15 8.28 11.42
CA ASP A 71 0.47 7.65 10.25
C ASP A 71 2.00 7.77 10.26
N ALA A 72 2.67 6.81 10.89
CA ALA A 72 4.08 6.58 10.66
C ALA A 72 4.25 5.89 9.29
N ALA A 73 4.62 6.65 8.26
CA ALA A 73 5.03 6.06 6.98
C ALA A 73 6.39 5.37 7.14
N LEU A 74 6.37 4.04 7.34
CA LEU A 74 7.59 3.26 7.42
C LEU A 74 8.20 3.03 6.02
N ARG A 75 9.52 3.11 5.96
CA ARG A 75 10.34 2.78 4.79
C ARG A 75 11.42 1.80 5.23
N PRO A 76 11.11 0.49 5.28
CA PRO A 76 12.08 -0.52 5.65
C PRO A 76 13.31 -0.43 4.74
N ALA A 77 14.50 -0.59 5.33
CA ALA A 77 15.71 -0.72 4.54
C ALA A 77 15.62 -1.99 3.66
N PRO A 78 16.26 -2.00 2.47
CA PRO A 78 16.32 -3.21 1.66
C PRO A 78 16.93 -4.37 2.44
N LEU A 79 16.32 -5.55 2.31
CA LEU A 79 16.77 -6.77 3.00
C LEU A 79 18.18 -7.22 2.57
N THR A 80 18.72 -6.66 1.50
CA THR A 80 20.08 -6.89 1.02
C THR A 80 20.95 -5.66 1.30
N PRO A 81 22.04 -5.79 2.07
CA PRO A 81 23.01 -4.71 2.29
C PRO A 81 23.52 -4.17 0.94
N GLY A 82 23.51 -2.85 0.77
CA GLY A 82 24.04 -2.19 -0.43
C GLY A 82 23.07 -2.01 -1.59
N ARG A 83 21.81 -2.47 -1.49
CA ARG A 83 20.80 -2.09 -2.48
C ARG A 83 20.22 -0.73 -2.12
N SER A 84 20.42 0.29 -2.95
CA SER A 84 19.77 1.59 -2.75
C SER A 84 18.26 1.48 -3.01
N PRO A 85 17.42 2.13 -2.18
CA PRO A 85 15.98 2.24 -2.45
C PRO A 85 15.78 3.06 -3.73
N GLY A 86 15.57 2.37 -4.87
CA GLY A 86 15.46 3.01 -6.19
C GLY A 86 16.09 2.22 -7.34
N GLY A 87 16.79 1.11 -7.09
CA GLY A 87 17.33 0.25 -8.14
C GLY A 87 16.24 -0.53 -8.87
N ASP A 88 15.58 0.13 -9.84
CA ASP A 88 14.77 -0.52 -10.86
C ASP A 88 15.62 -1.63 -11.52
N ARG A 89 15.01 -2.79 -11.78
CA ARG A 89 15.70 -3.86 -12.51
C ARG A 89 15.93 -3.32 -13.91
N ALA A 90 17.12 -2.80 -14.18
CA ALA A 90 17.56 -2.52 -15.54
C ALA A 90 17.38 -3.81 -16.35
N ARG A 91 16.32 -3.84 -17.16
CA ARG A 91 16.07 -4.89 -18.14
C ARG A 91 17.31 -4.95 -19.03
N PRO A 92 18.02 -6.09 -19.13
CA PRO A 92 19.19 -6.17 -19.98
C PRO A 92 18.79 -5.77 -21.42
N PRO A 93 19.62 -4.97 -22.12
CA PRO A 93 19.32 -4.53 -23.46
C PRO A 93 19.13 -5.77 -24.35
N ARG A 94 17.97 -5.85 -25.02
CA ARG A 94 17.72 -6.88 -26.02
C ARG A 94 18.74 -6.67 -27.13
N SER A 95 19.58 -7.67 -27.39
CA SER A 95 20.44 -7.69 -28.57
C SER A 95 19.58 -7.56 -29.83
N SER A 96 19.61 -6.40 -30.46
CA SER A 96 19.02 -6.20 -31.77
C SER A 96 19.89 -6.93 -32.80
N SER A 97 19.47 -8.12 -33.21
CA SER A 97 19.94 -8.73 -34.46
C SER A 97 19.47 -7.84 -35.62
N ARG A 98 20.37 -7.05 -36.19
CA ARG A 98 20.16 -6.34 -37.46
C ARG A 98 19.94 -7.37 -38.60
N PRO A 99 19.18 -7.01 -39.64
CA PRO A 99 18.75 -7.94 -40.66
C PRO A 99 19.90 -8.27 -41.62
N ALA A 100 20.00 -9.53 -42.04
CA ALA A 100 20.83 -9.92 -43.17
C ALA A 100 20.19 -9.37 -44.45
N THR A 101 20.79 -8.32 -45.00
CA THR A 101 20.52 -7.88 -46.37
C THR A 101 21.14 -8.88 -47.32
N ARG A 102 20.32 -9.52 -48.16
CA ARG A 102 20.75 -10.08 -49.45
C ARG A 102 19.63 -9.95 -50.46
#